data_AF-A0A1V6LNP4-F1
#
_entry.id   AF-A0A1V6LNP4-F1
#
_cell.length_a   1.000
_cell.length_b   1.000
_cell.length_c   1.000
_cell.angle_alpha   90.00
_cell.angle_beta   90.00
_cell.angle_gamma   90.00
#
_symmetry.space_group_name_H-M   'P 1'
#
loop_
_entity.id
_entity.type
_entity.pdbx_description
1 polymer ?
#
loop_
_entity_poly.entity_id
_entity_poly.type
_entity_poly.pdbx_seq_one_letter_code
_entity_poly.pdbx_strand_id
1 'polypeptide(L)' 'MGKGDVKSKRGKIANKSYGARRKRKIKKHTTPEEKIGLERAK' A
#
# COMPACT_ATOMS: atom_id res chain seq x y z
N MET A 1 -19.29 -9.10 -2.05
CA MET A 1 -19.13 -8.05 -1.01
C MET A 1 -19.05 -6.69 -1.67
N GLY A 2 -20.00 -5.80 -1.36
CA GLY A 2 -20.10 -4.45 -1.93
C GLY A 2 -19.12 -3.46 -1.31
N LYS A 3 -19.21 -2.19 -1.71
CA LYS A 3 -18.39 -1.10 -1.18
C LYS A 3 -18.72 -0.76 0.29
N GLY A 4 -19.95 -1.03 0.75
CA GLY A 4 -20.38 -0.79 2.14
C GLY A 4 -19.82 -1.80 3.15
N ASP A 5 -19.31 -2.96 2.72
CA ASP A 5 -18.72 -3.93 3.62
C ASP A 5 -17.27 -3.56 3.97
N VAL A 6 -17.13 -2.86 5.09
CA VAL A 6 -15.85 -2.33 5.63
C VAL A 6 -14.82 -3.42 5.92
N LYS A 7 -15.24 -4.68 6.12
CA LYS A 7 -14.33 -5.80 6.36
C LYS A 7 -13.79 -6.40 5.06
N SER A 8 -14.45 -6.19 3.93
CA SER A 8 -14.02 -6.68 2.62
C SER A 8 -12.85 -5.88 2.04
N LYS A 9 -12.14 -6.46 1.04
CA LYS A 9 -11.10 -5.72 0.31
C LYS A 9 -11.69 -4.48 -0.39
N ARG A 10 -12.86 -4.61 -1.02
CA ARG A 10 -13.53 -3.51 -1.75
C ARG A 10 -13.99 -2.40 -0.81
N GLY A 11 -14.58 -2.71 0.34
CA GLY A 11 -14.97 -1.69 1.31
C GLY A 11 -13.78 -1.05 2.03
N LYS A 12 -12.69 -1.79 2.29
CA LYS A 12 -11.43 -1.17 2.76
C LYS A 12 -10.81 -0.21 1.73
N ILE A 13 -10.97 -0.49 0.42
CA ILE A 13 -10.57 0.46 -0.63
C ILE A 13 -11.44 1.71 -0.59
N ALA A 14 -12.77 1.55 -0.51
CA ALA A 14 -13.71 2.67 -0.44
C ALA A 14 -13.50 3.55 0.80
N ASN A 15 -13.31 2.95 1.97
CA ASN A 15 -13.12 3.64 3.25
C ASN A 15 -11.67 4.07 3.51
N LYS A 16 -10.77 3.92 2.52
CA LYS A 16 -9.34 4.27 2.61
C LYS A 16 -8.56 3.60 3.77
N SER A 17 -9.14 2.60 4.44
CA SER A 17 -8.54 1.90 5.59
C SER A 17 -7.71 0.69 5.17
N TYR A 18 -6.84 0.21 6.06
CA TYR A 18 -5.97 -0.94 5.82
C TYR A 18 -6.36 -2.13 6.71
N GLY A 19 -5.78 -3.29 6.48
CA GLY A 19 -5.96 -4.48 7.32
C GLY A 19 -5.61 -5.76 6.58
N ALA A 20 -5.91 -6.92 7.17
CA ALA A 20 -5.55 -8.23 6.61
C ALA A 20 -5.92 -8.39 5.12
N ARG A 21 -7.11 -7.92 4.72
CA ARG A 21 -7.60 -7.99 3.33
C ARG A 21 -7.12 -6.85 2.41
N ARG A 22 -6.62 -5.73 2.95
CA ARG A 22 -6.00 -4.60 2.20
C ARG A 22 -4.68 -4.24 2.88
N LYS A 23 -3.66 -5.04 2.61
CA LYS A 23 -2.31 -4.86 3.15
C LYS A 23 -1.67 -3.60 2.56
N ARG A 24 -0.90 -2.86 3.37
CA ARG A 24 -0.03 -1.80 2.83
C ARG A 24 1.15 -2.45 2.13
N LYS A 25 1.47 -2.01 0.91
CA LYS A 25 2.77 -2.26 0.28
C LYS A 25 3.82 -1.33 0.92
N ILE A 26 4.02 -1.38 2.24
CA ILE A 26 5.21 -0.75 2.82
C ILE A 26 6.36 -1.65 2.37
N LYS A 27 7.04 -1.24 1.31
CA LYS A 27 8.29 -1.88 0.89
C LYS A 27 9.28 -1.66 2.04
N LYS A 28 9.61 -2.72 2.80
CA LYS A 28 10.63 -2.65 3.86
C LYS A 28 12.02 -2.35 3.29
N HIS A 29 12.23 -2.64 2.00
CA HIS A 29 13.44 -2.35 1.26
C HIS A 29 13.06 -1.63 -0.04
N THR A 30 13.68 -0.47 -0.29
CA THR A 30 13.64 0.20 -1.59
C THR A 30 14.27 -0.71 -2.64
N THR A 31 13.78 -0.69 -3.88
CA THR A 31 14.48 -1.41 -4.95
C THR A 31 15.86 -0.77 -5.19
N PRO A 32 16.85 -1.52 -5.70
CA PRO A 32 18.18 -0.96 -5.99
C PRO A 32 18.12 0.27 -6.90
N GLU A 33 17.18 0.27 -7.85
CA GLU A 33 16.89 1.39 -8.76
C GLU A 33 16.46 2.66 -8.00
N GLU A 34 15.51 2.52 -7.07
CA GLU A 34 15.03 3.62 -6.22
C GLU A 34 16.15 4.16 -5.30
N LYS A 35 17.08 3.30 -4.86
CA LYS A 35 18.22 3.68 -4.03
C LYS A 35 19.28 4.49 -4.80
N ILE A 36 19.60 4.09 -6.03
CA ILE A 36 20.58 4.79 -6.88
C ILE A 36 20.09 6.21 -7.23
N GLY A 37 18.78 6.37 -7.46
CA GLY A 37 18.18 7.69 -7.71
C GLY A 37 18.28 8.64 -6.50
N LEU A 38 18.11 8.10 -5.28
CA LEU A 38 18.24 8.87 -4.03
C LEU A 38 19.69 9.30 -3.75
N GLU A 39 20.67 8.43 -4.03
CA GLU A 39 22.10 8.74 -3.86
C GLU A 39 22.58 9.81 -4.86
N ARG A 40 22.08 9.80 -6.11
CA ARG A 40 22.45 10.80 -7.13
C ARG A 40 21.86 12.19 -6.91
N ALA A 41 20.78 12.28 -6.13
CA ALA A 41 20.10 13.55 -5.84
C ALA A 41 20.64 14.23 -4.57
N LYS A 42 21.56 13.60 -3.85
CA LYS A 42 22.22 14.13 -2.65
C LYS A 42 23.56 14.76 -3.03
#